data_AF-A0A9E0MGY1-F1
#
_entry.id   AF-A0A9E0MGY1-F1
#
_cell.length_a   1.000
_cell.length_b   1.000
_cell.length_c   1.000
_cell.angle_alpha   90.00
_cell.angle_beta   90.00
_cell.angle_gamma   90.00
#
_symmetry.space_group_name_H-M   'P 1'
#
loop_
_entity.id
_entity.type
_entity.pdbx_description
1 polymer ?
#
loop_
_entity_poly.entity_id
_entity_poly.type
_entity_poly.pdbx_seq_one_letter_code
_entity_poly.pdbx_strand_id
1 'polypeptide(L)'
;MLISDVIMDDYDFRVVNTCFPHIGRKIAAAWGQPEFNPVIHCLLRDTRGGTREGFPPAVTLALVHLETRHRRDFPELTIPPASTWDLNNYL
;
A
#
# COMPACT_ATOMS: atom_id res chain seq x y z
N MET A 1 7.98 -19.93 -6.83
CA MET A 1 6.98 -19.12 -6.13
C MET A 1 7.17 -17.69 -6.61
N LEU A 2 6.21 -17.13 -7.33
CA LEU A 2 6.28 -15.73 -7.73
C LEU A 2 6.14 -14.87 -6.46
N ILE A 3 6.82 -13.74 -6.39
CA ILE A 3 6.73 -12.81 -5.24
C ILE A 3 5.28 -12.35 -5.02
N SER A 4 4.47 -12.32 -6.08
CA SER A 4 3.02 -12.08 -6.02
C SER A 4 2.25 -13.16 -5.26
N ASP A 5 2.69 -14.43 -5.30
CA ASP A 5 1.99 -15.54 -4.64
C ASP A 5 2.04 -15.37 -3.11
N VAL A 6 3.08 -14.71 -2.60
CA VAL A 6 3.29 -14.46 -1.16
C VAL A 6 2.20 -13.54 -0.59
N ILE A 7 1.73 -12.57 -1.37
CA ILE A 7 0.73 -11.59 -0.89
C ILE A 7 -0.71 -12.08 -1.10
N MET A 8 -0.97 -13.05 -1.97
CA MET A 8 -2.34 -13.50 -2.27
C MET A 8 -3.07 -14.14 -1.07
N ASP A 9 -2.31 -14.70 -0.13
CA ASP A 9 -2.83 -15.25 1.13
C ASP A 9 -2.85 -14.26 2.29
N ASP A 10 -2.37 -13.03 2.05
CA ASP A 10 -2.40 -12.00 3.07
C ASP A 10 -3.82 -11.48 3.33
N TYR A 11 -4.17 -11.36 4.62
CA TYR A 11 -5.49 -10.92 5.03
C TYR A 11 -5.81 -9.51 4.54
N ASP A 12 -4.88 -8.56 4.72
CA ASP A 12 -5.09 -7.16 4.34
C ASP A 12 -5.19 -7.03 2.81
N PHE A 13 -4.37 -7.80 2.07
CA PHE A 13 -4.52 -7.89 0.61
C PHE A 13 -5.91 -8.38 0.19
N ARG A 14 -6.42 -9.44 0.83
CA ARG A 14 -7.75 -9.99 0.51
C ARG A 14 -8.86 -8.99 0.80
N VAL A 15 -8.76 -8.20 1.88
CA VAL A 15 -9.70 -7.12 2.18
C VAL A 15 -9.72 -6.10 1.03
N VAL A 16 -8.55 -5.61 0.61
CA VAL A 16 -8.45 -4.65 -0.50
C VAL A 16 -8.94 -5.25 -1.81
N ASN A 17 -8.52 -6.47 -2.14
CA ASN A 17 -8.86 -7.12 -3.40
C ASN A 17 -10.37 -7.45 -3.50
N THR A 18 -11.02 -7.76 -2.38
CA THR A 18 -12.46 -8.03 -2.35
C THR A 18 -13.27 -6.76 -2.57
N CYS A 19 -12.92 -5.67 -1.89
CA CYS A 19 -13.64 -4.39 -2.02
C CYS A 19 -13.29 -3.67 -3.33
N PHE A 20 -12.03 -3.75 -3.77
CA PHE A 20 -11.49 -3.01 -4.91
C PHE A 20 -10.53 -3.89 -5.73
N PRO A 21 -11.04 -4.83 -6.56
CA PRO A 21 -10.21 -5.77 -7.31
C PRO A 21 -9.17 -5.12 -8.25
N HIS A 22 -9.48 -3.93 -8.78
CA HIS A 22 -8.55 -3.19 -9.62
C HIS A 22 -7.37 -2.61 -8.84
N ILE A 23 -7.56 -2.28 -7.55
CA ILE A 23 -6.50 -1.87 -6.63
C ILE A 23 -5.70 -3.09 -6.21
N GLY A 24 -6.36 -4.20 -5.86
CA GLY A 24 -5.71 -5.47 -5.54
C GLY A 24 -4.74 -5.90 -6.64
N ARG A 25 -5.15 -5.85 -7.92
CA ARG A 25 -4.25 -6.16 -9.06
C ARG A 25 -3.02 -5.24 -9.13
N LYS A 26 -3.18 -3.94 -8.86
CA LYS A 26 -2.04 -2.99 -8.84
C LYS A 26 -1.07 -3.31 -7.70
N ILE A 27 -1.60 -3.59 -6.52
CA ILE A 27 -0.82 -3.96 -5.34
C ILE A 27 -0.04 -5.25 -5.60
N ALA A 28 -0.70 -6.29 -6.12
CA ALA A 28 -0.05 -7.57 -6.41
C ALA A 28 1.06 -7.44 -7.46
N ALA A 29 0.85 -6.62 -8.50
CA ALA A 29 1.84 -6.38 -9.53
C ALA A 29 3.06 -5.57 -9.03
N ALA A 30 2.84 -4.67 -8.07
CA ALA A 30 3.90 -3.84 -7.49
C ALA A 30 4.59 -4.50 -6.29
N TRP A 31 4.09 -5.62 -5.76
CA TRP A 31 4.62 -6.22 -4.54
C TRP A 31 6.08 -6.68 -4.71
N GLY A 32 6.96 -6.22 -3.82
CA GLY A 32 8.40 -6.45 -3.92
C GLY A 32 9.06 -5.74 -5.09
N GLN A 33 8.43 -4.69 -5.62
CA GLN A 33 8.96 -3.82 -6.66
C GLN A 33 9.07 -2.37 -6.14
N PRO A 34 10.01 -1.55 -6.67
CA PRO A 34 10.15 -0.14 -6.29
C PRO A 34 8.86 0.68 -6.46
N GLU A 35 7.98 0.27 -7.37
CA GLU A 35 6.70 0.91 -7.69
C GLU A 35 5.65 0.74 -6.58
N PHE A 36 5.87 -0.15 -5.59
CA PHE A 36 4.92 -0.34 -4.50
C PHE A 36 4.68 0.95 -3.70
N ASN A 37 5.77 1.59 -3.26
CA ASN A 37 5.71 2.81 -2.44
C ASN A 37 4.96 3.96 -3.12
N PRO A 38 5.23 4.33 -4.39
CA PRO A 38 4.42 5.36 -5.05
C PRO A 38 2.96 4.93 -5.26
N VAL A 39 2.68 3.63 -5.47
CA VAL A 39 1.29 3.13 -5.56
C VAL A 39 0.56 3.28 -4.23
N ILE A 40 1.13 2.80 -3.12
CA ILE A 40 0.47 2.81 -1.81
C ILE A 40 0.30 4.24 -1.28
N HIS A 41 1.32 5.10 -1.45
CA HIS A 41 1.22 6.52 -1.13
C HIS A 41 0.15 7.23 -1.96
N CYS A 42 0.03 6.90 -3.25
CA CYS A 42 -1.05 7.44 -4.09
C CYS A 42 -2.41 6.99 -3.56
N LEU A 43 -2.59 5.72 -3.20
CA LEU A 43 -3.87 5.23 -2.66
C LEU A 43 -4.22 5.88 -1.31
N LEU A 44 -3.24 6.09 -0.44
CA LEU A 44 -3.45 6.67 0.90
C LEU A 44 -3.58 8.21 0.88
N ARG A 45 -2.91 8.90 -0.06
CA ARG A 45 -2.80 10.37 -0.08
C ARG A 45 -3.54 11.04 -1.24
N ASP A 46 -3.89 10.34 -2.32
CA ASP A 46 -4.49 10.94 -3.50
C ASP A 46 -6.00 11.20 -3.32
N THR A 47 -6.27 12.32 -2.64
CA THR A 47 -7.59 12.96 -2.54
C THR A 47 -7.79 14.03 -3.63
N ARG A 48 -6.96 14.06 -4.69
CA ARG A 48 -6.94 15.15 -5.68
C ARG A 48 -8.31 15.30 -6.36
N GLY A 49 -9.02 16.36 -5.97
CA GLY A 49 -10.26 16.80 -6.60
C GLY A 49 -11.52 16.73 -5.74
N GLY A 50 -11.44 16.35 -4.46
CA GLY A 50 -12.55 16.46 -3.49
C GLY A 50 -13.81 15.64 -3.81
N THR A 51 -13.74 14.76 -4.81
CA THR A 51 -14.86 13.99 -5.37
C THR A 51 -14.82 12.51 -5.01
N ARG A 52 -13.75 12.05 -4.36
CA ARG A 52 -13.66 10.68 -3.83
C ARG A 52 -14.05 10.66 -2.36
N GLU A 53 -15.15 9.98 -2.07
CA GLU A 53 -15.37 9.39 -0.74
C GLU A 53 -14.19 8.44 -0.51
N GLY A 54 -13.40 8.67 0.54
CA GLY A 54 -12.21 7.85 0.82
C GLY A 54 -12.53 6.36 0.94
N PHE A 55 -11.52 5.53 1.20
CA PHE A 55 -11.77 4.11 1.40
C PHE A 55 -12.56 3.84 2.68
N PRO A 56 -13.38 2.77 2.71
CA PRO A 56 -13.92 2.24 3.95
C PRO A 56 -12.79 2.04 4.99
N PRO A 57 -13.03 2.27 6.29
CA PRO A 57 -11.97 2.21 7.30
C PRO A 57 -11.17 0.90 7.29
N ALA A 58 -11.82 -0.23 7.06
CA ALA A 58 -11.17 -1.53 6.96
C ALA A 58 -10.19 -1.62 5.78
N VAL A 59 -10.50 -0.97 4.66
CA VAL A 59 -9.64 -0.94 3.47
C VAL A 59 -8.47 0.03 3.70
N THR A 60 -8.70 1.18 4.32
CA THR A 60 -7.62 2.10 4.70
C THR A 60 -6.62 1.43 5.64
N LEU A 61 -7.13 0.74 6.68
CA LEU A 61 -6.28 0.01 7.63
C LEU A 61 -5.48 -1.09 6.93
N ALA A 62 -6.12 -1.84 6.04
CA ALA A 62 -5.46 -2.86 5.23
C ALA A 62 -4.33 -2.27 4.36
N LEU A 63 -4.55 -1.12 3.72
CA LEU A 63 -3.51 -0.44 2.94
C LEU A 63 -2.31 -0.01 3.81
N VAL A 64 -2.54 0.49 5.02
CA VAL A 64 -1.48 0.87 5.98
C VAL A 64 -0.69 -0.35 6.46
N HIS A 65 -1.37 -1.47 6.73
CA HIS A 65 -0.71 -2.72 7.10
C HIS A 65 0.15 -3.26 5.97
N LEU A 66 -0.34 -3.22 4.73
CA LEU A 66 0.41 -3.62 3.55
C LEU A 66 1.66 -2.76 3.34
N GLU A 67 1.56 -1.45 3.54
CA GLU A 67 2.71 -0.53 3.53
C GLU A 67 3.76 -0.92 4.57
N THR A 68 3.32 -1.13 5.82
CA THR A 68 4.21 -1.51 6.91
C THR A 68 4.90 -2.85 6.65
N ARG A 69 4.16 -3.83 6.14
CA ARG A 69 4.69 -5.14 5.78
C ARG A 69 5.69 -5.04 4.63
N HIS A 70 5.36 -4.32 3.57
CA HIS A 70 6.27 -4.14 2.43
C HIS A 70 7.60 -3.51 2.88
N ARG A 71 7.55 -2.47 3.71
CA ARG A 71 8.76 -1.85 4.28
C ARG A 71 9.60 -2.82 5.11
N ARG A 72 8.97 -3.71 5.86
CA ARG A 72 9.66 -4.74 6.67
C ARG A 72 10.30 -5.82 5.79
N ASP A 73 9.58 -6.27 4.76
CA ASP A 73 9.98 -7.41 3.94
C ASP A 73 10.94 -6.98 2.79
N PHE A 74 10.91 -5.70 2.40
CA PHE A 74 11.75 -5.10 1.34
C PHE A 74 12.40 -3.78 1.81
N PRO A 75 13.25 -3.80 2.85
CA PRO A 75 13.87 -2.60 3.39
C PRO A 75 14.73 -1.84 2.37
N GLU A 76 15.32 -2.54 1.40
CA GLU A 76 16.12 -1.97 0.31
C GLU A 76 15.32 -1.18 -0.72
N LEU A 77 14.02 -1.46 -0.84
CA LEU A 77 13.11 -0.75 -1.74
C LEU A 77 12.44 0.44 -1.08
N THR A 78 12.60 0.56 0.24
CA THR A 78 12.14 1.74 0.97
C THR A 78 13.11 2.87 0.69
N ILE A 79 12.65 3.92 0.01
CA ILE A 79 13.41 5.17 -0.08
C ILE A 79 13.62 5.60 1.38
N PRO A 80 14.87 5.63 1.91
CA PRO A 80 15.08 6.17 3.23
C PRO A 80 14.51 7.57 3.22
N PRO A 81 13.69 7.98 4.23
CA PRO A 81 13.14 9.31 4.24
C PRO A 81 14.31 10.29 4.07
N ALA A 82 14.33 10.99 2.94
CA ALA A 82 15.48 11.79 2.52
C ALA A 82 15.82 12.91 3.52
N SER A 83 14.96 13.11 4.51
CA SER A 83 15.26 13.86 5.71
C SER A 83 14.28 13.45 6.81
N THR A 84 14.72 13.57 8.05
CA THR A 84 14.06 13.30 9.33
C THR A 84 12.79 14.12 9.61
N TRP A 85 12.08 14.63 8.59
CA TRP A 85 10.96 15.56 8.73
C TRP A 85 9.59 15.02 8.29
N ASP A 86 9.48 13.79 7.80
CA ASP A 86 8.21 13.22 7.31
C ASP A 86 7.44 12.39 8.36
N LEU A 87 7.75 12.59 9.66
CA LEU A 87 7.07 11.93 10.79
C LEU A 87 5.67 12.50 11.07
N ASN A 88 5.34 13.68 10.53
CA ASN A 88 4.04 14.33 10.77
C ASN A 88 2.86 13.75 9.96
N ASN A 89 3.10 12.74 9.11
CA ASN A 89 2.07 12.15 8.25
C ASN A 89 1.66 10.71 8.66
N TYR A 90 2.12 10.22 9.83
CA TYR A 90 1.84 8.87 10.33
C TYR A 90 1.16 8.81 11.71
N LEU A 91 0.62 9.93 12.22
CA LEU A 91 -0.16 10.01 13.46
C LEU A 91 -1.50 10.70 13.24
#